data_AF-A0A135LLI1-F1
#
_entry.id   AF-A0A135LLI1-F1
#
_cell.length_a   1.000
_cell.length_b   1.000
_cell.length_c   1.000
_cell.angle_alpha   90.00
_cell.angle_beta   90.00
_cell.angle_gamma   90.00
#
_symmetry.space_group_name_H-M   'P 1'
#
loop_
_entity.id
_entity.type
_entity.pdbx_description
1 polymer ?
#
loop_
_entity_poly.entity_id
_entity_poly.type
_entity_poly.pdbx_seq_one_letter_code
_entity_poly.pdbx_strand_id
1 'polypeptide(L)'
;MSIQWVDRQGRYTTLPKLTKDYIDKENPSEAVDGILHLTELLILSNNLVEAHLIASAVYRLVKAFNFIDGERLDGVYTPTTLDIFWTVKQSTFPRPKTALPSHPKGPDTWLAKHQWDKYRECTRTGWMLEHVGLAEPENPSSIWRETEDPAMLAMCVRLLAKTTIPCTYPCDNLAREALEVAQKFYSIPDTPAEECGRGPEKPKRQSYLLYRRLVVELAIRLGEFQTGADILGQGLGDEGDLRDILMMPGIYDVLPLLARGGKESNPFFIPKEDAVVMAREIIAALELRAEHGRQWALHPSKVGWRELLDRLAEGAFKAHPKECRDMGIESAKDLLYEPATEEEIAAAEEKVGELPADFKEMVRVANGFVGGWHFFAGGIAGIQSITIDDGCGEIGYIHYEDVMENIEYQMIRLMPGAECDGFDHFIIPPRHWKEAMVRAGKEVKDGKYQYWHWTSWSGSGISHWDSVRDFVCSCVEEVEEMIETGEEEDWEPRTDL
;
A
#
# COMPACT_ATOMS: atom_id res chain seq x y z
N MET A 1 -21.28 -10.90 4.06
CA MET A 1 -19.86 -11.17 4.36
C MET A 1 -19.05 -10.32 3.42
N SER A 2 -18.05 -9.60 3.93
CA SER A 2 -17.17 -8.76 3.10
C SER A 2 -16.18 -9.65 2.33
N ILE A 3 -15.98 -9.39 1.05
CA ILE A 3 -14.99 -10.10 0.24
C ILE A 3 -13.60 -9.61 0.66
N GLN A 4 -12.70 -10.54 1.01
CA GLN A 4 -11.39 -10.25 1.60
C GLN A 4 -10.25 -11.05 0.94
N TRP A 5 -9.06 -10.47 0.92
CA TRP A 5 -7.82 -11.10 0.45
C TRP A 5 -6.59 -10.50 1.15
N VAL A 6 -5.41 -11.05 0.91
CA VAL A 6 -4.14 -10.60 1.48
C VAL A 6 -3.49 -9.57 0.53
N ASP A 7 -3.12 -8.40 1.06
CA ASP A 7 -2.42 -7.35 0.31
C ASP A 7 -0.91 -7.66 0.13
N ARG A 8 -0.17 -6.75 -0.51
CA ARG A 8 1.29 -6.93 -0.73
C ARG A 8 2.10 -6.97 0.56
N GLN A 9 1.58 -6.38 1.63
CA GLN A 9 2.21 -6.32 2.94
C GLN A 9 1.84 -7.53 3.80
N GLY A 10 1.05 -8.48 3.28
CA GLY A 10 0.60 -9.63 4.04
C GLY A 10 -0.59 -9.34 4.96
N ARG A 11 -1.22 -8.16 4.86
CA ARG A 11 -2.35 -7.76 5.68
C ARG A 11 -3.66 -8.12 4.99
N TYR A 12 -4.69 -8.42 5.77
CA TYR A 12 -6.03 -8.61 5.22
C TYR A 12 -6.63 -7.27 4.79
N THR A 13 -7.10 -7.21 3.55
CA THR A 13 -7.87 -6.08 3.02
C THR A 13 -9.22 -6.56 2.50
N THR A 14 -10.15 -5.62 2.28
CA THR A 14 -11.51 -5.91 1.84
C THR A 14 -11.92 -5.09 0.64
N LEU A 15 -12.86 -5.62 -0.15
CA LEU A 15 -13.39 -4.93 -1.32
C LEU A 15 -13.99 -3.56 -0.97
N PRO A 16 -14.83 -3.41 0.07
CA PRO A 16 -15.33 -2.10 0.49
C PRO A 16 -14.21 -1.11 0.84
N LYS A 17 -13.20 -1.54 1.61
CA LYS A 17 -12.06 -0.67 1.97
C LYS A 17 -11.31 -0.21 0.72
N LEU A 18 -10.93 -1.13 -0.17
CA LEU A 18 -10.23 -0.79 -1.41
C LEU A 18 -11.04 0.19 -2.29
N THR A 19 -12.35 -0.02 -2.42
CA THR A 19 -13.21 0.88 -3.19
C THR A 19 -13.35 2.25 -2.53
N LYS A 20 -13.46 2.32 -1.19
CA LYS A 20 -13.52 3.56 -0.42
C LYS A 20 -12.22 4.34 -0.59
N ASP A 21 -11.07 3.70 -0.36
CA ASP A 21 -9.75 4.30 -0.54
C ASP A 21 -9.57 4.86 -1.96
N TYR A 22 -10.01 4.10 -2.97
CA TYR A 22 -9.94 4.56 -4.35
C TYR A 22 -10.90 5.72 -4.66
N ILE A 23 -12.07 5.81 -4.05
CA ILE A 23 -13.08 6.83 -4.37
C ILE A 23 -12.85 8.12 -3.57
N ASP A 24 -12.46 7.98 -2.29
CA ASP A 24 -12.50 9.04 -1.29
C ASP A 24 -11.15 9.72 -1.08
N LYS A 25 -10.00 9.06 -1.27
CA LYS A 25 -8.69 9.69 -1.01
C LYS A 25 -8.32 10.70 -2.08
N GLU A 26 -7.64 11.77 -1.71
CA GLU A 26 -7.15 12.76 -2.69
C GLU A 26 -6.18 12.11 -3.68
N ASN A 27 -5.19 11.38 -3.17
CA ASN A 27 -4.29 10.54 -3.92
C ASN A 27 -4.69 9.06 -3.79
N PRO A 28 -5.25 8.42 -4.83
CA PRO A 28 -5.65 7.02 -4.80
C PRO A 28 -4.52 6.08 -5.25
N SER A 29 -3.26 6.53 -5.28
CA SER A 29 -2.11 5.74 -5.76
C SER A 29 -2.00 4.36 -5.11
N GLU A 30 -2.06 4.31 -3.78
CA GLU A 30 -2.00 3.06 -3.01
C GLU A 30 -3.17 2.14 -3.34
N ALA A 31 -4.37 2.70 -3.52
CA ALA A 31 -5.55 1.92 -3.92
C ALA A 31 -5.41 1.40 -5.35
N VAL A 32 -4.82 2.16 -6.27
CA VAL A 32 -4.51 1.70 -7.63
C VAL A 32 -3.52 0.54 -7.60
N ASP A 33 -2.45 0.65 -6.81
CA ASP A 33 -1.49 -0.44 -6.62
C ASP A 33 -2.13 -1.67 -5.99
N GLY A 34 -3.04 -1.48 -5.01
CA GLY A 34 -3.85 -2.53 -4.41
C GLY A 34 -4.76 -3.23 -5.43
N ILE A 35 -5.42 -2.47 -6.30
CA ILE A 35 -6.24 -3.01 -7.42
C ILE A 35 -5.37 -3.83 -8.36
N LEU A 36 -4.20 -3.32 -8.76
CA LEU A 36 -3.30 -4.02 -9.66
C LEU A 36 -2.75 -5.30 -9.03
N HIS A 37 -2.41 -5.28 -7.74
CA HIS A 37 -2.01 -6.49 -7.02
C HIS A 37 -3.15 -7.53 -6.97
N LEU A 38 -4.39 -7.11 -6.72
CA LEU A 38 -5.55 -7.98 -6.78
C LEU A 38 -5.67 -8.67 -8.15
N THR A 39 -5.36 -7.98 -9.25
CA THR A 39 -5.37 -8.64 -10.57
C THR A 39 -4.34 -9.77 -10.69
N GLU A 40 -3.19 -9.69 -10.01
CA GLU A 40 -2.20 -10.76 -9.95
C GLU A 40 -2.75 -11.98 -9.18
N LEU A 41 -3.45 -11.74 -8.06
CA LEU A 41 -4.11 -12.80 -7.27
C LEU A 41 -5.27 -13.46 -8.03
N LEU A 42 -6.03 -12.67 -8.80
CA LEU A 42 -7.06 -13.18 -9.70
C LEU A 42 -6.46 -14.05 -10.80
N ILE A 43 -5.30 -13.67 -11.38
CA ILE A 43 -4.58 -14.51 -12.34
C ILE A 43 -4.16 -15.81 -11.68
N LEU A 44 -3.53 -15.76 -10.49
CA LEU A 44 -3.13 -16.96 -9.74
C LEU A 44 -4.33 -17.88 -9.45
N SER A 45 -5.49 -17.31 -9.16
CA SER A 45 -6.76 -18.02 -8.96
C SER A 45 -7.45 -18.46 -10.26
N ASN A 46 -6.80 -18.27 -11.41
CA ASN A 46 -7.31 -18.57 -12.75
C ASN A 46 -8.59 -17.79 -13.16
N ASN A 47 -8.83 -16.63 -12.55
CA ASN A 47 -9.89 -15.67 -12.92
C ASN A 47 -9.39 -14.66 -13.97
N LEU A 48 -8.92 -15.17 -15.12
CA LEU A 48 -8.20 -14.37 -16.13
C LEU A 48 -9.06 -13.25 -16.76
N VAL A 49 -10.36 -13.50 -16.93
CA VAL A 49 -11.29 -12.52 -17.51
C VAL A 49 -11.44 -11.31 -16.58
N GLU A 50 -11.70 -11.54 -15.30
CA GLU A 50 -11.90 -10.50 -14.29
C GLU A 50 -10.61 -9.71 -14.08
N ALA A 51 -9.47 -10.40 -14.00
CA ALA A 51 -8.15 -9.74 -13.94
C ALA A 51 -7.92 -8.81 -15.13
N HIS A 52 -8.21 -9.27 -16.36
CA HIS A 52 -8.08 -8.47 -17.56
C HIS A 52 -9.04 -7.26 -17.57
N LEU A 53 -10.30 -7.44 -17.17
CA LEU A 53 -11.29 -6.37 -17.12
C LEU A 53 -10.88 -5.26 -16.14
N ILE A 54 -10.49 -5.64 -14.93
CA ILE A 54 -10.03 -4.69 -13.90
C ILE A 54 -8.78 -3.95 -14.36
N ALA A 55 -7.73 -4.66 -14.79
CA ALA A 55 -6.50 -4.03 -15.22
C ALA A 55 -6.74 -3.09 -16.42
N SER A 56 -7.56 -3.51 -17.39
CA SER A 56 -7.91 -2.67 -18.54
C SER A 56 -8.68 -1.41 -18.13
N ALA A 57 -9.58 -1.51 -17.16
CA ALA A 57 -10.29 -0.37 -16.60
C ALA A 57 -9.33 0.61 -15.91
N VAL A 58 -8.37 0.12 -15.11
CA VAL A 58 -7.33 0.94 -14.48
C VAL A 58 -6.57 1.75 -15.53
N TYR A 59 -5.98 1.10 -16.54
CA TYR A 59 -5.19 1.82 -17.56
C TYR A 59 -6.04 2.71 -18.47
N ARG A 60 -7.36 2.46 -18.60
CA ARG A 60 -8.27 3.30 -19.36
C ARG A 60 -8.68 4.55 -18.58
N LEU A 61 -9.00 4.40 -17.29
CA LEU A 61 -9.68 5.43 -16.50
C LEU A 61 -8.73 6.23 -15.61
N VAL A 62 -7.66 5.63 -15.07
CA VAL A 62 -6.78 6.32 -14.10
C VAL A 62 -5.92 7.41 -14.74
N LYS A 63 -5.53 7.28 -16.01
CA LYS A 63 -4.77 8.33 -16.73
C LYS A 63 -5.58 9.59 -17.03
N ALA A 64 -6.90 9.57 -16.85
CA ALA A 64 -7.75 10.73 -17.07
C ALA A 64 -7.74 11.72 -15.89
N PHE A 65 -7.13 11.36 -14.75
CA PHE A 65 -7.11 12.20 -13.56
C PHE A 65 -5.92 13.16 -13.55
N ASN A 66 -6.20 14.46 -13.42
CA ASN A 66 -5.25 15.45 -12.96
C ASN A 66 -5.32 15.47 -11.43
N PHE A 67 -4.24 15.15 -10.73
CA PHE A 67 -4.15 15.40 -9.29
C PHE A 67 -3.74 16.87 -9.07
N ILE A 68 -4.21 17.45 -7.98
CA ILE A 68 -3.83 18.80 -7.58
C ILE A 68 -2.35 18.72 -7.18
N ASP A 69 -1.55 19.68 -7.66
CA ASP A 69 -0.07 19.78 -7.66
C ASP A 69 0.66 19.50 -8.99
N GLY A 70 -0.05 19.18 -10.06
CA GLY A 70 0.60 18.98 -11.36
C GLY A 70 1.47 17.72 -11.41
N GLU A 71 1.61 17.01 -10.30
CA GLU A 71 1.93 15.60 -10.26
C GLU A 71 0.76 14.86 -10.91
N ARG A 72 0.90 14.53 -12.19
CA ARG A 72 0.22 13.34 -12.69
C ARG A 72 0.63 12.20 -11.76
N LEU A 73 -0.24 11.20 -11.54
CA LEU A 73 0.27 9.87 -11.20
C LEU A 73 1.34 9.59 -12.24
N ASP A 74 2.62 9.71 -11.86
CA ASP A 74 3.73 9.44 -12.75
C ASP A 74 3.48 8.03 -13.25
N GLY A 75 3.20 7.94 -14.55
CA GLY A 75 2.16 7.07 -15.10
C GLY A 75 2.06 5.70 -14.43
N VAL A 76 0.84 5.30 -14.03
CA VAL A 76 0.51 3.96 -13.49
C VAL A 76 1.47 2.92 -14.04
N TYR A 77 2.38 2.46 -13.19
CA TYR A 77 3.39 1.50 -13.59
C TYR A 77 2.70 0.22 -14.07
N THR A 78 3.20 -0.39 -15.15
CA THR A 78 2.68 -1.69 -15.58
C THR A 78 3.43 -2.79 -14.83
N PRO A 79 2.77 -3.52 -13.90
CA PRO A 79 3.38 -4.69 -13.28
C PRO A 79 3.88 -5.63 -14.36
N THR A 80 5.12 -6.10 -14.20
CA THR A 80 5.75 -7.03 -15.13
C THR A 80 4.88 -8.29 -15.36
N THR A 81 4.23 -8.79 -14.31
CA THR A 81 3.29 -9.91 -14.32
C THR A 81 2.15 -9.69 -15.32
N LEU A 82 1.50 -8.52 -15.28
CA LEU A 82 0.43 -8.14 -16.20
C LEU A 82 0.93 -7.97 -17.63
N ASP A 83 2.11 -7.39 -17.79
CA ASP A 83 2.73 -7.22 -19.10
C ASP A 83 2.97 -8.56 -19.81
N ILE A 84 3.41 -9.56 -19.04
CA ILE A 84 3.62 -10.94 -19.49
C ILE A 84 2.30 -11.64 -19.73
N PHE A 85 1.32 -11.49 -18.85
CA PHE A 85 -0.02 -12.04 -19.03
C PHE A 85 -0.60 -11.63 -20.38
N TRP A 86 -0.59 -10.33 -20.72
CA TRP A 86 -1.09 -9.85 -22.00
C TRP A 86 -0.21 -10.28 -23.18
N THR A 87 1.08 -10.49 -22.97
CA THR A 87 1.98 -11.00 -24.02
C THR A 87 1.66 -12.47 -24.33
N VAL A 88 1.56 -13.31 -23.30
CA VAL A 88 1.31 -14.76 -23.43
C VAL A 88 -0.13 -15.05 -23.89
N LYS A 89 -1.10 -14.24 -23.45
CA LYS A 89 -2.53 -14.43 -23.76
C LYS A 89 -3.08 -13.39 -24.75
N GLN A 90 -2.23 -12.75 -25.55
CA GLN A 90 -2.58 -11.62 -26.42
C GLN A 90 -3.79 -11.84 -27.31
N SER A 91 -3.99 -13.07 -27.81
CA SER A 91 -5.11 -13.42 -28.69
C SER A 91 -6.48 -13.32 -28.01
N THR A 92 -6.52 -13.53 -26.69
CA THR A 92 -7.75 -13.51 -25.90
C THR A 92 -7.84 -12.24 -25.05
N PHE A 93 -6.71 -11.79 -24.50
CA PHE A 93 -6.60 -10.67 -23.58
C PHE A 93 -5.56 -9.67 -24.12
N PRO A 94 -5.92 -8.82 -25.08
CA PRO A 94 -4.99 -7.87 -25.67
C PRO A 94 -4.58 -6.80 -24.64
N ARG A 95 -3.32 -6.38 -24.67
CA ARG A 95 -2.82 -5.28 -23.83
C ARG A 95 -3.63 -3.99 -24.10
N PRO A 96 -4.11 -3.27 -23.07
CA PRO A 96 -4.69 -1.95 -23.24
C PRO A 96 -3.72 -0.99 -23.92
N LYS A 97 -4.17 -0.21 -24.90
CA LYS A 97 -3.31 0.74 -25.65
C LYS A 97 -2.62 1.77 -24.76
N THR A 98 -3.24 2.10 -23.63
CA THR A 98 -2.77 3.07 -22.66
C THR A 98 -1.79 2.48 -21.65
N ALA A 99 -1.68 1.14 -21.55
CA ALA A 99 -0.69 0.46 -20.74
C ALA A 99 0.66 0.48 -21.46
N LEU A 100 1.64 1.20 -20.89
CA LEU A 100 2.99 1.19 -21.41
C LEU A 100 3.65 -0.16 -21.10
N PRO A 101 4.48 -0.70 -22.00
CA PRO A 101 5.26 -1.90 -21.69
C PRO A 101 6.13 -1.65 -20.46
N SER A 102 6.28 -2.66 -19.61
CA SER A 102 7.14 -2.57 -18.42
C SER A 102 8.62 -2.39 -18.79
N HIS A 103 9.01 -2.82 -20.00
CA HIS A 103 10.37 -2.71 -20.52
C HIS A 103 10.47 -2.09 -21.94
N PRO A 104 11.31 -1.04 -22.13
CA PRO A 104 11.44 -0.34 -23.42
C PRO A 104 12.03 -1.17 -24.57
N LYS A 105 12.80 -2.22 -24.26
CA LYS A 105 13.57 -3.03 -25.24
C LYS A 105 12.79 -4.21 -25.83
N GLY A 106 11.47 -4.23 -25.65
CA GLY A 106 10.58 -5.30 -26.09
C GLY A 106 10.42 -6.37 -25.00
N PRO A 107 9.17 -6.71 -24.60
CA PRO A 107 8.90 -7.59 -23.47
C PRO A 107 9.48 -9.00 -23.67
N ASP A 108 9.48 -9.52 -24.90
CA ASP A 108 9.84 -10.92 -25.18
C ASP A 108 11.31 -11.24 -24.93
N THR A 109 12.22 -10.37 -25.40
CA THR A 109 13.67 -10.61 -25.23
C THR A 109 14.11 -10.46 -23.79
N TRP A 110 13.52 -9.50 -23.07
CA TRP A 110 13.75 -9.30 -21.65
C TRP A 110 13.17 -10.46 -20.84
N LEU A 111 11.93 -10.88 -21.13
CA LEU A 111 11.26 -11.98 -20.45
C LEU A 111 12.05 -13.28 -20.60
N ALA A 112 12.43 -13.63 -21.83
CA ALA A 112 13.19 -14.84 -22.10
C ALA A 112 14.51 -14.84 -21.30
N LYS A 113 15.24 -13.71 -21.31
CA LYS A 113 16.48 -13.59 -20.51
C LYS A 113 16.21 -13.77 -19.03
N HIS A 114 15.20 -13.11 -18.48
CA HIS A 114 14.88 -13.17 -17.06
C HIS A 114 14.44 -14.58 -16.62
N GLN A 115 13.60 -15.25 -17.42
CA GLN A 115 13.20 -16.64 -17.19
C GLN A 115 14.41 -17.57 -17.15
N TRP A 116 15.35 -17.39 -18.07
CA TRP A 116 16.59 -18.15 -18.12
C TRP A 116 17.53 -17.88 -16.94
N ASP A 117 17.69 -16.61 -16.56
CA ASP A 117 18.52 -16.24 -15.41
C ASP A 117 17.97 -16.86 -14.13
N LYS A 118 16.64 -16.85 -13.94
CA LYS A 118 15.96 -17.52 -12.81
C LYS A 118 16.09 -19.05 -12.86
N TYR A 119 15.95 -19.69 -14.02
CA TYR A 119 16.19 -21.14 -14.15
C TYR A 119 17.64 -21.52 -13.81
N ARG A 120 18.60 -20.70 -14.23
CA ARG A 120 20.02 -20.88 -13.90
C ARG A 120 20.29 -20.72 -12.41
N GLU A 121 19.68 -19.74 -11.77
CA GLU A 121 19.74 -19.56 -10.32
C GLU A 121 19.19 -20.80 -9.59
N CYS A 122 18.07 -21.32 -10.08
CA CYS A 122 17.43 -22.52 -9.53
C CYS A 122 18.30 -23.78 -9.64
N THR A 123 19.16 -23.87 -10.65
CA THR A 123 20.07 -25.01 -10.88
C THR A 123 21.48 -24.79 -10.33
N ARG A 124 21.74 -23.65 -9.67
CA ARG A 124 23.05 -23.32 -9.10
C ARG A 124 23.34 -24.21 -7.90
N THR A 125 24.51 -24.83 -7.90
CA THR A 125 24.99 -25.78 -6.87
C THR A 125 26.00 -25.15 -5.91
N GLY A 126 26.70 -24.09 -6.31
CA GLY A 126 27.70 -23.43 -5.47
C GLY A 126 27.16 -22.90 -4.13
N TRP A 127 25.88 -22.48 -4.10
CA TRP A 127 25.24 -22.07 -2.84
C TRP A 127 25.18 -23.20 -1.82
N MET A 128 24.90 -24.44 -2.27
CA MET A 128 24.84 -25.62 -1.39
C MET A 128 26.21 -25.93 -0.78
N LEU A 129 27.29 -25.79 -1.55
CA LEU A 129 28.64 -25.97 -1.02
C LEU A 129 28.98 -24.89 0.03
N GLU A 130 28.68 -23.64 -0.26
CA GLU A 130 29.02 -22.50 0.61
C GLU A 130 28.20 -22.45 1.91
N HIS A 131 26.90 -22.76 1.85
CA HIS A 131 25.96 -22.55 2.96
C HIS A 131 25.50 -23.83 3.65
N VAL A 132 25.66 -24.98 3.00
CA VAL A 132 25.30 -26.32 3.53
C VAL A 132 26.55 -27.21 3.66
N GLY A 133 27.70 -26.80 3.12
CA GLY A 133 28.94 -27.60 3.18
C GLY A 133 28.91 -28.83 2.27
N LEU A 134 27.96 -28.89 1.33
CA LEU A 134 27.71 -30.08 0.52
C LEU A 134 28.40 -30.00 -0.85
N ALA A 135 29.35 -30.90 -1.09
CA ALA A 135 30.01 -31.05 -2.38
C ALA A 135 29.10 -31.72 -3.43
N GLU A 136 29.35 -31.44 -4.71
CA GLU A 136 28.61 -32.09 -5.80
C GLU A 136 28.93 -33.61 -5.83
N PRO A 137 27.92 -34.50 -5.81
CA PRO A 137 28.13 -35.93 -5.99
C PRO A 137 28.59 -36.28 -7.41
N GLU A 138 29.47 -37.29 -7.54
CA GLU A 138 29.96 -37.74 -8.85
C GLU A 138 28.88 -38.40 -9.72
N ASN A 139 27.91 -39.08 -9.10
CA ASN A 139 26.82 -39.77 -9.79
C ASN A 139 25.46 -39.47 -9.13
N PRO A 140 24.84 -38.32 -9.43
CA PRO A 140 23.57 -37.94 -8.81
C PRO A 140 22.48 -38.98 -9.07
N SER A 141 22.42 -39.55 -10.29
CA SER A 141 21.44 -40.59 -10.66
C SER A 141 21.50 -41.81 -9.72
N SER A 142 22.68 -42.29 -9.35
CA SER A 142 22.76 -43.43 -8.41
C SER A 142 22.44 -43.01 -6.97
N ILE A 143 22.97 -41.86 -6.54
CA ILE A 143 22.99 -41.46 -5.12
C ILE A 143 21.59 -41.13 -4.59
N TRP A 144 20.76 -40.46 -5.39
CA TRP A 144 19.44 -40.02 -4.92
C TRP A 144 18.52 -41.19 -4.53
N ARG A 145 18.71 -42.37 -5.15
CA ARG A 145 17.91 -43.57 -4.89
C ARG A 145 18.16 -44.15 -3.51
N GLU A 146 19.36 -43.97 -2.97
CA GLU A 146 19.81 -44.58 -1.71
C GLU A 146 19.78 -43.61 -0.53
N THR A 147 19.82 -42.31 -0.78
CA THR A 147 19.84 -41.28 0.27
C THR A 147 18.44 -40.82 0.68
N GLU A 148 18.28 -40.48 1.95
CA GLU A 148 17.12 -39.76 2.50
C GLU A 148 17.49 -38.35 2.99
N ASP A 149 18.74 -37.93 2.80
CA ASP A 149 19.19 -36.58 3.19
C ASP A 149 18.58 -35.50 2.27
N PRO A 150 17.76 -34.56 2.78
CA PRO A 150 17.15 -33.51 1.97
C PRO A 150 18.16 -32.65 1.23
N ALA A 151 19.32 -32.36 1.82
CA ALA A 151 20.35 -31.55 1.16
C ALA A 151 20.95 -32.28 -0.05
N MET A 152 21.28 -33.56 0.09
CA MET A 152 21.74 -34.39 -1.02
C MET A 152 20.68 -34.56 -2.11
N LEU A 153 19.40 -34.78 -1.74
CA LEU A 153 18.31 -34.86 -2.71
C LEU A 153 18.17 -33.56 -3.51
N ALA A 154 18.16 -32.41 -2.84
CA ALA A 154 18.12 -31.10 -3.49
C ALA A 154 19.32 -30.86 -4.42
N MET A 155 20.53 -31.25 -4.00
CA MET A 155 21.74 -31.19 -4.84
C MET A 155 21.59 -32.07 -6.09
N CYS A 156 21.06 -33.28 -5.94
CA CYS A 156 20.82 -34.19 -7.07
C CYS A 156 19.82 -33.60 -8.06
N VAL A 157 18.69 -33.02 -7.61
CA VAL A 157 17.73 -32.33 -8.49
C VAL A 157 18.42 -31.22 -9.27
N ARG A 158 19.18 -30.35 -8.59
CA ARG A 158 19.88 -29.22 -9.22
C ARG A 158 20.85 -29.71 -10.29
N LEU A 159 21.63 -30.75 -10.02
CA LEU A 159 22.60 -31.32 -10.97
C LEU A 159 21.93 -32.00 -12.17
N LEU A 160 20.89 -32.81 -11.94
CA LEU A 160 20.15 -33.48 -13.01
C LEU A 160 19.41 -32.47 -13.91
N ALA A 161 18.99 -31.33 -13.35
CA ALA A 161 18.33 -30.26 -14.09
C ALA A 161 19.30 -29.27 -14.75
N LYS A 162 20.60 -29.34 -14.44
CA LYS A 162 21.64 -28.41 -14.92
C LYS A 162 22.15 -28.81 -16.29
N THR A 163 22.35 -27.82 -17.15
CA THR A 163 23.00 -27.99 -18.46
C THR A 163 24.29 -27.19 -18.52
N THR A 164 25.25 -27.67 -19.32
CA THR A 164 26.49 -26.95 -19.62
C THR A 164 26.34 -26.00 -20.81
N ILE A 165 25.28 -26.17 -21.61
CA ILE A 165 25.01 -25.34 -22.78
C ILE A 165 24.06 -24.20 -22.37
N PRO A 166 24.45 -22.93 -22.55
CA PRO A 166 23.61 -21.79 -22.18
C PRO A 166 22.22 -21.85 -22.83
N CYS A 167 21.20 -21.48 -22.08
CA CYS A 167 19.81 -21.41 -22.55
C CYS A 167 19.30 -22.74 -23.13
N THR A 168 19.69 -23.86 -22.52
CA THR A 168 19.15 -25.19 -22.83
C THR A 168 18.68 -25.91 -21.59
N TYR A 169 17.73 -26.82 -21.79
CA TYR A 169 17.19 -27.69 -20.76
C TYR A 169 17.84 -29.08 -20.85
N PRO A 170 17.86 -29.84 -19.74
CA PRO A 170 18.30 -31.23 -19.78
C PRO A 170 17.44 -32.03 -20.76
N CYS A 171 17.95 -33.16 -21.24
CA CYS A 171 17.14 -34.08 -22.02
C CYS A 171 16.01 -34.66 -21.16
N ASP A 172 14.91 -35.07 -21.79
CA ASP A 172 13.68 -35.51 -21.10
C ASP A 172 13.92 -36.61 -20.05
N ASN A 173 14.87 -37.53 -20.28
CA ASN A 173 15.20 -38.58 -19.33
C ASN A 173 15.80 -38.02 -18.04
N LEU A 174 16.71 -37.06 -18.14
CA LEU A 174 17.31 -36.40 -16.97
C LEU A 174 16.31 -35.45 -16.29
N ALA A 175 15.48 -34.76 -17.08
CA ALA A 175 14.40 -33.92 -16.53
C ALA A 175 13.41 -34.76 -15.72
N ARG A 176 13.02 -35.94 -16.22
CA ARG A 176 12.13 -36.88 -15.53
C ARG A 176 12.78 -37.42 -14.27
N GLU A 177 14.05 -37.83 -14.34
CA GLU A 177 14.77 -38.27 -13.15
C GLU A 177 14.87 -37.15 -12.10
N ALA A 178 15.17 -35.90 -12.51
CA ALA A 178 15.19 -34.75 -11.61
C ALA A 178 13.83 -34.51 -10.94
N LEU A 179 12.73 -34.68 -11.68
CA LEU A 179 11.38 -34.53 -11.14
C LEU A 179 11.04 -35.64 -10.13
N GLU A 180 11.42 -36.88 -10.39
CA GLU A 180 11.28 -37.99 -9.44
C GLU A 180 12.04 -37.73 -8.13
N VAL A 181 13.29 -37.23 -8.22
CA VAL A 181 14.08 -36.85 -7.04
C VAL A 181 13.40 -35.72 -6.28
N ALA A 182 12.86 -34.72 -6.99
CA ALA A 182 12.17 -33.59 -6.37
C ALA A 182 10.88 -34.01 -5.66
N GLN A 183 10.12 -34.95 -6.23
CA GLN A 183 8.94 -35.52 -5.59
C GLN A 183 9.33 -36.29 -4.32
N LYS A 184 10.41 -37.09 -4.36
CA LYS A 184 10.95 -37.73 -3.16
C LYS A 184 11.31 -36.70 -2.09
N PHE A 185 12.04 -35.65 -2.48
CA PHE A 185 12.43 -34.56 -1.59
C PHE A 185 11.24 -33.87 -0.91
N TYR A 186 10.22 -33.43 -1.66
CA TYR A 186 9.05 -32.74 -1.10
C TYR A 186 8.07 -33.68 -0.38
N SER A 187 8.25 -35.00 -0.46
CA SER A 187 7.50 -35.95 0.36
C SER A 187 8.01 -36.03 1.81
N ILE A 188 9.22 -35.54 2.06
CA ILE A 188 9.80 -35.47 3.41
C ILE A 188 9.14 -34.28 4.14
N PRO A 189 8.81 -34.40 5.44
CA PRO A 189 8.33 -33.26 6.23
C PRO A 189 9.37 -32.13 6.27
N ASP A 190 8.92 -30.88 6.11
CA ASP A 190 9.81 -29.71 6.19
C ASP A 190 10.31 -29.50 7.64
N THR A 191 11.48 -28.87 7.77
CA THR A 191 12.04 -28.51 9.09
C THR A 191 11.28 -27.31 9.67
N PRO A 192 10.87 -27.33 10.95
CA PRO A 192 10.28 -26.16 11.62
C PRO A 192 11.17 -24.92 11.54
N ALA A 193 10.55 -23.75 11.39
CA ALA A 193 11.27 -22.49 11.18
C ALA A 193 12.17 -22.13 12.37
N GLU A 194 11.76 -22.50 13.59
CA GLU A 194 12.47 -22.24 14.85
C GLU A 194 13.75 -23.06 14.99
N GLU A 195 13.82 -24.22 14.32
CA GLU A 195 14.99 -25.11 14.33
C GLU A 195 16.03 -24.71 13.28
N CYS A 196 15.63 -23.90 12.31
CA CYS A 196 16.47 -23.44 11.22
C CYS A 196 17.48 -22.39 11.69
N GLY A 197 18.67 -22.38 11.09
CA GLY A 197 19.71 -21.42 11.45
C GLY A 197 20.69 -21.13 10.32
N ARG A 198 21.58 -20.15 10.54
CA ARG A 198 22.67 -19.83 9.60
C ARG A 198 23.86 -20.78 9.78
N GLY A 199 24.57 -21.06 8.69
CA GLY A 199 25.74 -21.95 8.66
C GLY A 199 25.42 -23.42 8.35
N PRO A 200 26.42 -24.21 7.95
CA PRO A 200 26.23 -25.57 7.42
C PRO A 200 25.73 -26.57 8.47
N GLU A 201 26.01 -26.32 9.75
CA GLU A 201 25.67 -27.22 10.88
C GLU A 201 24.18 -27.17 11.28
N LYS A 202 23.43 -26.19 10.75
CA LYS A 202 22.03 -25.96 11.10
C LYS A 202 21.11 -26.49 9.99
N PRO A 203 19.99 -27.15 10.34
CA PRO A 203 19.07 -27.64 9.35
C PRO A 203 18.49 -26.46 8.55
N LYS A 204 18.12 -26.76 7.31
CA LYS A 204 17.53 -25.80 6.38
C LYS A 204 16.14 -26.26 6.05
N ARG A 205 15.20 -25.32 5.97
CA ARG A 205 13.92 -25.57 5.31
C ARG A 205 14.17 -26.05 3.88
N GLN A 206 13.32 -26.94 3.41
CA GLN A 206 13.39 -27.54 2.08
C GLN A 206 13.50 -26.50 0.98
N SER A 207 12.76 -25.44 1.17
CA SER A 207 12.77 -24.30 0.29
C SER A 207 14.12 -23.60 0.08
N TYR A 208 14.90 -23.44 1.16
CA TYR A 208 16.25 -22.89 1.05
C TYR A 208 17.14 -23.82 0.23
N LEU A 209 16.89 -25.13 0.30
CA LEU A 209 17.66 -26.15 -0.41
C LEU A 209 17.26 -26.25 -1.89
N LEU A 210 15.96 -26.18 -2.20
CA LEU A 210 15.42 -26.34 -3.55
C LEU A 210 14.26 -25.39 -3.82
N TYR A 211 14.44 -24.52 -4.81
CA TYR A 211 13.39 -23.63 -5.27
C TYR A 211 12.29 -24.41 -5.97
N ARG A 212 11.04 -24.27 -5.50
CA ARG A 212 9.87 -24.91 -6.11
C ARG A 212 9.70 -24.54 -7.59
N ARG A 213 10.09 -23.31 -7.97
CA ARG A 213 10.13 -22.86 -9.37
C ARG A 213 10.81 -23.86 -10.30
N LEU A 214 11.95 -24.43 -9.91
CA LEU A 214 12.66 -25.42 -10.73
C LEU A 214 11.77 -26.61 -11.08
N VAL A 215 11.12 -27.13 -10.05
CA VAL A 215 10.37 -28.37 -10.10
C VAL A 215 9.07 -28.18 -10.88
N VAL A 216 8.39 -27.06 -10.66
CA VAL A 216 7.22 -26.68 -11.46
C VAL A 216 7.60 -26.49 -12.93
N GLU A 217 8.72 -25.83 -13.24
CA GLU A 217 9.17 -25.63 -14.63
C GLU A 217 9.55 -26.95 -15.32
N LEU A 218 10.20 -27.89 -14.60
CA LEU A 218 10.47 -29.24 -15.10
C LEU A 218 9.17 -30.01 -15.38
N ALA A 219 8.21 -29.96 -14.45
CA ALA A 219 6.91 -30.62 -14.62
C ALA A 219 6.15 -30.08 -15.83
N ILE A 220 6.11 -28.76 -16.01
CA ILE A 220 5.50 -28.12 -17.19
C ILE A 220 6.10 -28.64 -18.49
N ARG A 221 7.43 -28.76 -18.55
CA ARG A 221 8.16 -29.23 -19.75
C ARG A 221 7.84 -30.67 -20.12
N LEU A 222 7.71 -31.51 -19.11
CA LEU A 222 7.35 -32.92 -19.28
C LEU A 222 5.85 -33.11 -19.55
N GLY A 223 5.05 -32.03 -19.51
CA GLY A 223 3.59 -32.09 -19.62
C GLY A 223 2.90 -32.63 -18.35
N GLU A 224 3.64 -32.73 -17.23
CA GLU A 224 3.14 -33.19 -15.93
C GLU A 224 2.52 -32.04 -15.12
N PHE A 225 1.54 -31.36 -15.72
CA PHE A 225 0.97 -30.13 -15.15
C PHE A 225 0.35 -30.32 -13.76
N GLN A 226 -0.24 -31.48 -13.46
CA GLN A 226 -0.79 -31.76 -12.13
C GLN A 226 0.31 -31.81 -11.07
N THR A 227 1.43 -32.48 -11.35
CA THR A 227 2.62 -32.45 -10.49
C THR A 227 3.09 -31.01 -10.27
N GLY A 228 3.11 -30.20 -11.33
CA GLY A 228 3.44 -28.77 -11.22
C GLY A 228 2.48 -28.00 -10.30
N ALA A 229 1.18 -28.28 -10.36
CA ALA A 229 0.18 -27.65 -9.51
C ALA A 229 0.32 -28.06 -8.04
N ASP A 230 0.54 -29.35 -7.77
CA ASP A 230 0.68 -29.88 -6.43
C ASP A 230 1.92 -29.29 -5.72
N ILE A 231 3.07 -29.26 -6.42
CA ILE A 231 4.31 -28.66 -5.88
C ILE A 231 4.18 -27.15 -5.70
N LEU A 232 3.53 -26.46 -6.64
CA LEU A 232 3.28 -25.03 -6.51
C LEU A 232 2.41 -24.74 -5.28
N GLY A 233 1.32 -25.49 -5.10
CA GLY A 233 0.40 -25.32 -3.99
C GLY A 233 1.04 -25.49 -2.62
N GLN A 234 1.96 -26.45 -2.48
CA GLN A 234 2.76 -26.64 -1.25
C GLN A 234 3.67 -25.46 -0.89
N GLY A 235 3.93 -24.54 -1.83
CA GLY A 235 4.83 -23.40 -1.62
C GLY A 235 4.14 -22.06 -1.41
N LEU A 236 2.87 -21.95 -1.81
CA LEU A 236 2.13 -20.70 -1.71
C LEU A 236 1.90 -20.35 -0.23
N GLY A 237 2.30 -19.15 0.18
CA GLY A 237 2.12 -18.64 1.55
C GLY A 237 3.41 -18.62 2.39
N ASP A 238 4.29 -19.62 2.21
CA ASP A 238 5.59 -19.63 2.86
C ASP A 238 6.66 -18.98 2.00
N GLU A 239 6.55 -19.12 0.67
CA GLU A 239 7.63 -18.71 -0.23
C GLU A 239 7.23 -18.36 -1.66
N GLY A 240 7.87 -17.31 -2.13
CA GLY A 240 7.87 -16.91 -3.53
C GLY A 240 7.21 -15.56 -3.70
N ASP A 241 7.96 -14.63 -4.30
CA ASP A 241 7.37 -13.45 -4.89
C ASP A 241 6.35 -13.92 -5.94
N LEU A 242 5.08 -13.53 -5.79
CA LEU A 242 3.99 -13.81 -6.74
C LEU A 242 4.43 -13.50 -8.18
N ARG A 243 5.28 -12.48 -8.35
CA ARG A 243 5.91 -12.14 -9.61
C ARG A 243 6.72 -13.29 -10.18
N ASP A 244 7.59 -13.92 -9.42
CA ASP A 244 8.45 -15.00 -9.90
C ASP A 244 7.66 -16.24 -10.35
N ILE A 245 6.50 -16.49 -9.74
CA ILE A 245 5.58 -17.58 -10.10
C ILE A 245 4.89 -17.28 -11.44
N LEU A 246 4.22 -16.12 -11.53
CA LEU A 246 3.44 -15.75 -12.72
C LEU A 246 4.30 -15.48 -13.96
N MET A 247 5.61 -15.32 -13.77
CA MET A 247 6.60 -15.18 -14.84
C MET A 247 7.14 -16.52 -15.38
N MET A 248 6.78 -17.66 -14.78
CA MET A 248 7.30 -18.96 -15.20
C MET A 248 6.76 -19.37 -16.58
N PRO A 249 7.61 -19.89 -17.49
CA PRO A 249 7.14 -20.32 -18.81
C PRO A 249 6.15 -21.49 -18.67
N GLY A 250 4.99 -21.39 -19.33
CA GLY A 250 3.93 -22.41 -19.30
C GLY A 250 3.06 -22.43 -18.04
N ILE A 251 3.22 -21.47 -17.12
CA ILE A 251 2.47 -21.44 -15.84
C ILE A 251 0.95 -21.46 -16.03
N TYR A 252 0.44 -20.85 -17.10
CA TYR A 252 -1.00 -20.77 -17.37
C TYR A 252 -1.66 -22.12 -17.67
N ASP A 253 -0.89 -23.18 -17.93
CA ASP A 253 -1.43 -24.55 -18.05
C ASP A 253 -1.53 -25.25 -16.68
N VAL A 254 -0.81 -24.74 -15.67
CA VAL A 254 -0.82 -25.21 -14.28
C VAL A 254 -1.90 -24.52 -13.45
N LEU A 255 -2.08 -23.20 -13.62
CA LEU A 255 -3.02 -22.40 -12.81
C LEU A 255 -4.46 -22.96 -12.76
N PRO A 256 -5.05 -23.47 -13.86
CA PRO A 256 -6.38 -24.10 -13.79
C PRO A 256 -6.42 -25.32 -12.88
N LEU A 257 -5.34 -26.11 -12.83
CA LEU A 257 -5.26 -27.31 -11.99
C LEU A 257 -5.08 -26.93 -10.52
N LEU A 258 -4.25 -25.92 -10.25
CA LEU A 258 -4.10 -25.33 -8.91
C LEU A 258 -5.43 -24.78 -8.39
N ALA A 259 -6.16 -24.04 -9.22
CA ALA A 259 -7.45 -23.44 -8.86
C ALA A 259 -8.54 -24.48 -8.54
N ARG A 260 -8.48 -25.70 -9.10
CA ARG A 260 -9.45 -26.77 -8.80
C ARG A 260 -9.40 -27.22 -7.34
N GLY A 261 -8.25 -27.10 -6.68
CA GLY A 261 -8.11 -27.40 -5.25
C GLY A 261 -8.57 -26.29 -4.32
N GLY A 262 -9.00 -25.14 -4.85
CA GLY A 262 -9.49 -24.02 -4.06
C GLY A 262 -8.49 -23.55 -3.01
N LYS A 263 -8.98 -23.23 -1.80
CA LYS A 263 -8.15 -22.75 -0.69
C LYS A 263 -7.19 -23.79 -0.12
N GLU A 264 -7.45 -25.08 -0.33
CA GLU A 264 -6.56 -26.15 0.15
C GLU A 264 -5.26 -26.20 -0.66
N SER A 265 -5.33 -25.88 -1.96
CA SER A 265 -4.15 -25.86 -2.84
C SER A 265 -3.57 -24.46 -3.06
N ASN A 266 -4.36 -23.40 -2.89
CA ASN A 266 -3.90 -22.03 -3.03
C ASN A 266 -4.48 -21.17 -1.90
N PRO A 267 -3.69 -20.75 -0.90
CA PRO A 267 -4.18 -19.92 0.20
C PRO A 267 -4.69 -18.54 -0.26
N PHE A 268 -4.27 -18.08 -1.44
CA PHE A 268 -4.72 -16.85 -2.07
C PHE A 268 -5.91 -17.06 -3.03
N PHE A 269 -6.54 -18.23 -3.01
CA PHE A 269 -7.63 -18.56 -3.93
C PHE A 269 -8.84 -17.65 -3.74
N ILE A 270 -9.24 -17.00 -4.83
CA ILE A 270 -10.45 -16.19 -4.93
C ILE A 270 -11.50 -16.99 -5.74
N PRO A 271 -12.66 -17.34 -5.14
CA PRO A 271 -13.76 -17.97 -5.84
C PRO A 271 -14.24 -17.15 -7.04
N LYS A 272 -14.77 -17.82 -8.05
CA LYS A 272 -15.22 -17.17 -9.29
C LYS A 272 -16.32 -16.14 -9.03
N GLU A 273 -17.24 -16.47 -8.14
CA GLU A 273 -18.37 -15.61 -7.76
C GLU A 273 -17.88 -14.30 -7.14
N ASP A 274 -16.90 -14.39 -6.24
CA ASP A 274 -16.28 -13.23 -5.60
C ASP A 274 -15.50 -12.40 -6.62
N ALA A 275 -14.74 -13.04 -7.52
CA ALA A 275 -14.00 -12.36 -8.58
C ALA A 275 -14.92 -11.52 -9.49
N VAL A 276 -16.11 -12.04 -9.82
CA VAL A 276 -17.10 -11.31 -10.62
C VAL A 276 -17.63 -10.08 -9.88
N VAL A 277 -17.90 -10.21 -8.58
CA VAL A 277 -18.34 -9.09 -7.74
C VAL A 277 -17.24 -8.04 -7.63
N MET A 278 -16.00 -8.45 -7.34
CA MET A 278 -14.82 -7.57 -7.29
C MET A 278 -14.67 -6.78 -8.60
N ALA A 279 -14.71 -7.46 -9.75
CA ALA A 279 -14.56 -6.80 -11.05
C ALA A 279 -15.65 -5.76 -11.28
N ARG A 280 -16.91 -6.10 -10.99
CA ARG A 280 -18.04 -5.17 -11.13
C ARG A 280 -17.88 -3.94 -10.24
N GLU A 281 -17.58 -4.13 -8.96
CA GLU A 281 -17.54 -3.04 -7.98
C GLU A 281 -16.31 -2.14 -8.15
N ILE A 282 -15.14 -2.72 -8.45
CA ILE A 282 -13.95 -1.94 -8.75
C ILE A 282 -14.15 -1.13 -10.03
N ILE A 283 -14.68 -1.73 -11.10
CA ILE A 283 -14.93 -0.99 -12.35
C ILE A 283 -15.94 0.13 -12.13
N ALA A 284 -17.02 -0.12 -11.38
CA ALA A 284 -17.99 0.91 -11.04
C ALA A 284 -17.35 2.05 -10.22
N ALA A 285 -16.46 1.74 -9.29
CA ALA A 285 -15.71 2.74 -8.53
C ALA A 285 -14.77 3.58 -9.42
N LEU A 286 -14.05 2.92 -10.33
CA LEU A 286 -13.19 3.56 -11.33
C LEU A 286 -14.01 4.51 -12.23
N GLU A 287 -15.18 4.07 -12.71
CA GLU A 287 -16.07 4.86 -13.56
C GLU A 287 -16.71 6.02 -12.80
N LEU A 288 -17.21 5.79 -11.59
CA LEU A 288 -17.77 6.84 -10.73
C LEU A 288 -16.77 7.96 -10.48
N ARG A 289 -15.53 7.62 -10.10
CA ARG A 289 -14.49 8.63 -9.89
C ARG A 289 -14.12 9.32 -11.21
N ALA A 290 -14.08 8.59 -12.33
CA ALA A 290 -13.75 9.15 -13.66
C ALA A 290 -14.78 10.18 -14.14
N GLU A 291 -16.06 9.92 -13.88
CA GLU A 291 -17.16 10.78 -14.32
C GLU A 291 -17.42 11.94 -13.38
N HIS A 292 -17.29 11.73 -12.07
CA HIS A 292 -17.74 12.67 -11.05
C HIS A 292 -16.61 13.21 -10.16
N GLY A 293 -15.37 12.83 -10.40
CA GLY A 293 -14.22 13.17 -9.56
C GLY A 293 -14.22 12.42 -8.22
N ARG A 294 -13.37 12.88 -7.29
CA ARG A 294 -13.30 12.37 -5.91
C ARG A 294 -14.70 12.45 -5.28
N GLN A 295 -15.23 11.34 -4.75
CA GLN A 295 -16.53 11.35 -4.06
C GLN A 295 -16.40 11.57 -2.57
N TRP A 296 -15.44 12.41 -2.18
CA TRP A 296 -15.04 12.64 -0.79
C TRP A 296 -16.23 12.74 0.16
N ALA A 297 -16.30 11.82 1.12
CA ALA A 297 -17.39 11.75 2.08
C ALA A 297 -17.51 13.03 2.92
N LEU A 298 -16.40 13.71 3.20
CA LEU A 298 -16.34 14.93 4.03
C LEU A 298 -16.43 16.24 3.24
N HIS A 299 -16.76 16.17 1.94
CA HIS A 299 -16.91 17.36 1.10
C HIS A 299 -17.90 18.38 1.72
N PRO A 300 -17.62 19.69 1.69
CA PRO A 300 -18.49 20.72 2.29
C PRO A 300 -19.96 20.67 1.85
N SER A 301 -20.24 20.18 0.64
CA SER A 301 -21.61 20.04 0.14
C SER A 301 -22.38 18.85 0.73
N LYS A 302 -21.70 17.95 1.44
CA LYS A 302 -22.28 16.73 2.05
C LYS A 302 -22.34 16.84 3.56
N VAL A 303 -21.28 17.37 4.18
CA VAL A 303 -21.11 17.41 5.64
C VAL A 303 -20.86 18.84 6.11
N GLY A 304 -21.74 19.37 6.94
CA GLY A 304 -21.57 20.70 7.55
C GLY A 304 -20.60 20.68 8.74
N TRP A 305 -20.19 21.86 9.23
CA TRP A 305 -19.25 21.98 10.35
C TRP A 305 -19.68 21.27 11.62
N ARG A 306 -20.97 21.34 11.98
CA ARG A 306 -21.49 20.66 13.18
C ARG A 306 -21.30 19.15 13.11
N GLU A 307 -21.76 18.54 12.02
CA GLU A 307 -21.58 17.10 11.82
C GLU A 307 -20.10 16.71 11.75
N LEU A 308 -19.26 17.53 11.11
CA LEU A 308 -17.82 17.26 11.01
C LEU A 308 -17.15 17.25 12.40
N LEU A 309 -17.43 18.24 13.24
CA LEU A 309 -16.88 18.35 14.59
C LEU A 309 -17.45 17.30 15.54
N ASP A 310 -18.74 16.97 15.41
CA ASP A 310 -19.36 15.87 16.17
C ASP A 310 -18.67 14.52 15.84
N ARG A 311 -18.40 14.26 14.55
CA ARG A 311 -17.66 13.06 14.11
C ARG A 311 -16.21 13.05 14.61
N LEU A 312 -15.52 14.18 14.56
CA LEU A 312 -14.16 14.32 15.11
C LEU A 312 -14.13 13.96 16.60
N ALA A 313 -15.03 14.56 17.37
CA ALA A 313 -15.11 14.37 18.80
C ALA A 313 -15.50 12.93 19.18
N GLU A 314 -16.53 12.38 18.54
CA GLU A 314 -16.93 10.99 18.76
C GLU A 314 -15.85 9.99 18.34
N GLY A 315 -15.17 10.27 17.23
CA GLY A 315 -14.10 9.44 16.70
C GLY A 315 -12.92 9.43 17.66
N ALA A 316 -12.43 10.60 18.07
CA ALA A 316 -11.31 10.71 19.00
C ALA A 316 -11.59 10.04 20.35
N PHE A 317 -12.79 10.23 20.92
CA PHE A 317 -13.17 9.59 22.18
C PHE A 317 -13.22 8.06 22.09
N LYS A 318 -13.51 7.50 20.90
CA LYS A 318 -13.53 6.05 20.66
C LYS A 318 -12.13 5.50 20.32
N ALA A 319 -11.35 6.23 19.54
CA ALA A 319 -10.04 5.82 19.05
C ALA A 319 -8.93 6.01 20.11
N HIS A 320 -9.04 7.03 20.97
CA HIS A 320 -8.04 7.36 22.00
C HIS A 320 -8.62 7.35 23.42
N PRO A 321 -9.23 6.23 23.87
CA PRO A 321 -9.95 6.19 25.13
C PRO A 321 -9.05 6.22 26.37
N LYS A 322 -7.74 5.94 26.27
CA LYS A 322 -6.82 6.02 27.40
C LYS A 322 -6.39 7.46 27.63
N GLU A 323 -5.86 8.12 26.60
CA GLU A 323 -5.43 9.52 26.70
C GLU A 323 -6.60 10.45 27.04
N CYS A 324 -7.79 10.26 26.44
CA CYS A 324 -8.97 11.04 26.80
C CYS A 324 -9.31 10.94 28.30
N ARG A 325 -9.24 9.73 28.89
CA ARG A 325 -9.53 9.55 30.32
C ARG A 325 -8.49 10.20 31.21
N ASP A 326 -7.21 10.10 30.85
CA ASP A 326 -6.12 10.73 31.59
C ASP A 326 -6.16 12.26 31.55
N MET A 327 -6.69 12.81 30.46
CA MET A 327 -6.97 14.24 30.31
C MET A 327 -8.25 14.69 31.04
N GLY A 328 -9.00 13.77 31.65
CA GLY A 328 -10.25 14.07 32.35
C GLY A 328 -11.45 14.32 31.43
N ILE A 329 -11.40 13.85 30.19
CA ILE A 329 -12.49 13.95 29.21
C ILE A 329 -13.49 12.81 29.49
N GLU A 330 -14.69 13.15 29.94
CA GLU A 330 -15.70 12.16 30.34
C GLU A 330 -16.62 11.76 29.17
N SER A 331 -16.73 12.61 28.15
CA SER A 331 -17.57 12.39 26.99
C SER A 331 -17.00 13.05 25.74
N ALA A 332 -17.43 12.59 24.55
CA ALA A 332 -17.05 13.20 23.28
C ALA A 332 -17.34 14.71 23.24
N LYS A 333 -18.43 15.17 23.87
CA LYS A 333 -18.77 16.60 23.87
C LYS A 333 -17.73 17.47 24.58
N ASP A 334 -17.02 16.92 25.55
CA ASP A 334 -16.01 17.64 26.32
C ASP A 334 -14.74 17.93 25.48
N LEU A 335 -14.61 17.30 24.31
CA LEU A 335 -13.56 17.62 23.34
C LEU A 335 -13.83 18.92 22.57
N LEU A 336 -15.08 19.40 22.49
CA LEU A 336 -15.41 20.59 21.73
C LEU A 336 -15.58 21.78 22.67
N TYR A 337 -14.92 22.90 22.35
CA TYR A 337 -15.13 24.13 23.12
C TYR A 337 -16.47 24.78 22.78
N GLU A 338 -17.00 25.56 23.72
CA GLU A 338 -18.21 26.35 23.51
C GLU A 338 -18.08 27.25 22.27
N PRO A 339 -19.16 27.48 21.50
CA PRO A 339 -19.11 28.32 20.31
C PRO A 339 -18.70 29.76 20.62
N ALA A 340 -17.94 30.37 19.72
CA ALA A 340 -17.59 31.78 19.78
C ALA A 340 -18.76 32.68 19.37
N THR A 341 -18.89 33.80 20.07
CA THR A 341 -19.79 34.90 19.73
C THR A 341 -19.22 35.77 18.60
N GLU A 342 -20.08 36.52 17.89
CA GLU A 342 -19.59 37.45 16.85
C GLU A 342 -18.71 38.55 17.45
N GLU A 343 -18.96 38.96 18.70
CA GLU A 343 -18.13 39.92 19.42
C GLU A 343 -16.72 39.39 19.68
N GLU A 344 -16.59 38.11 20.06
CA GLU A 344 -15.28 37.47 20.25
C GLU A 344 -14.55 37.30 18.92
N ILE A 345 -15.26 36.93 17.84
CA ILE A 345 -14.69 36.83 16.49
C ILE A 345 -14.17 38.19 16.04
N ALA A 346 -14.96 39.26 16.22
CA ALA A 346 -14.54 40.61 15.85
C ALA A 346 -13.33 41.09 16.66
N ALA A 347 -13.27 40.78 17.96
CA ALA A 347 -12.13 41.10 18.81
C ALA A 347 -10.86 40.34 18.39
N ALA A 348 -11.01 39.08 17.97
CA ALA A 348 -9.90 38.30 17.41
C ALA A 348 -9.39 38.89 16.09
N GLU A 349 -10.30 39.30 15.19
CA GLU A 349 -9.92 39.96 13.93
C GLU A 349 -9.23 41.31 14.15
N GLU A 350 -9.61 42.07 15.16
CA GLU A 350 -8.90 43.30 15.55
C GLU A 350 -7.47 43.01 16.02
N LYS A 351 -7.26 41.86 16.68
CA LYS A 351 -5.96 41.45 17.23
C LYS A 351 -4.98 40.94 16.18
N VAL A 352 -5.43 40.11 15.23
CA VAL A 352 -4.54 39.37 14.32
C VAL A 352 -4.82 39.62 12.84
N GLY A 353 -5.81 40.44 12.50
CA GLY A 353 -6.28 40.66 11.14
C GLY A 353 -7.41 39.71 10.75
N GLU A 354 -7.87 39.83 9.50
CA GLU A 354 -9.01 39.08 8.97
C GLU A 354 -8.82 37.56 9.09
N LEU A 355 -9.77 36.90 9.75
CA LEU A 355 -9.76 35.45 9.91
C LEU A 355 -10.34 34.77 8.66
N PRO A 356 -9.84 33.57 8.30
CA PRO A 356 -10.44 32.79 7.22
C PRO A 356 -11.93 32.51 7.42
N ALA A 357 -12.69 32.49 6.34
CA ALA A 357 -14.14 32.34 6.39
C ALA A 357 -14.57 30.98 6.96
N ASP A 358 -13.92 29.89 6.55
CA ASP A 358 -14.19 28.54 7.03
C ASP A 358 -13.80 28.38 8.51
N PHE A 359 -12.69 28.99 8.95
CA PHE A 359 -12.31 29.04 10.36
C PHE A 359 -13.35 29.81 11.20
N LYS A 360 -13.85 30.95 10.70
CA LYS A 360 -14.95 31.68 11.35
C LYS A 360 -16.23 30.84 11.43
N GLU A 361 -16.56 30.07 10.40
CA GLU A 361 -17.70 29.14 10.44
C GLU A 361 -17.50 28.02 11.46
N MET A 362 -16.29 27.47 11.58
CA MET A 362 -15.95 26.48 12.60
C MET A 362 -16.16 27.04 14.00
N VAL A 363 -15.58 28.21 14.31
CA VAL A 363 -15.64 28.76 15.68
C VAL A 363 -17.03 29.18 16.12
N ARG A 364 -17.93 29.50 15.18
CA ARG A 364 -19.37 29.69 15.44
C ARG A 364 -20.09 28.41 15.85
N VAL A 365 -19.52 27.25 15.57
CA VAL A 365 -20.07 25.94 15.94
C VAL A 365 -19.40 25.40 17.19
N ALA A 366 -18.07 25.47 17.27
CA ALA A 366 -17.27 25.18 18.45
C ALA A 366 -15.98 25.98 18.34
N ASN A 367 -15.61 26.73 19.38
CA ASN A 367 -14.44 27.61 19.37
C ASN A 367 -13.12 26.84 19.50
N GLY A 368 -12.89 25.90 18.57
CA GLY A 368 -11.82 24.94 18.64
C GLY A 368 -12.22 23.62 19.30
N PHE A 369 -11.23 22.77 19.51
CA PHE A 369 -11.37 21.45 20.11
C PHE A 369 -10.08 21.02 20.79
N VAL A 370 -10.22 20.14 21.77
CA VAL A 370 -9.15 19.53 22.53
C VAL A 370 -8.56 18.37 21.71
N GLY A 371 -7.25 18.36 21.51
CA GLY A 371 -6.50 17.18 21.04
C GLY A 371 -5.67 16.57 22.17
N GLY A 372 -4.74 15.69 21.85
CA GLY A 372 -3.86 15.05 22.85
C GLY A 372 -2.38 15.17 22.49
N TRP A 373 -1.55 14.50 23.27
CA TRP A 373 -0.13 14.33 22.98
C TRP A 373 0.07 13.49 21.71
N HIS A 374 -0.77 12.48 21.49
CA HIS A 374 -0.64 11.54 20.37
C HIS A 374 -1.68 11.74 19.26
N PHE A 375 -2.61 12.69 19.42
CA PHE A 375 -3.64 12.94 18.40
C PHE A 375 -3.90 14.43 18.16
N PHE A 376 -4.16 14.75 16.90
CA PHE A 376 -4.54 16.09 16.40
C PHE A 376 -3.58 17.23 16.73
N ALA A 377 -2.30 16.94 17.06
CA ALA A 377 -1.31 17.93 17.46
C ALA A 377 -1.84 18.87 18.56
N GLY A 378 -2.48 18.27 19.58
CA GLY A 378 -3.09 18.99 20.71
C GLY A 378 -4.40 19.72 20.40
N GLY A 379 -4.92 19.64 19.16
CA GLY A 379 -6.15 20.32 18.75
C GLY A 379 -5.98 21.82 18.63
N ILE A 380 -7.08 22.56 18.55
CA ILE A 380 -7.08 24.02 18.32
C ILE A 380 -7.75 24.71 19.52
N ALA A 381 -7.04 25.59 20.24
CA ALA A 381 -7.59 26.36 21.37
C ALA A 381 -8.60 27.46 20.98
N GLY A 382 -8.85 27.61 19.68
CA GLY A 382 -9.78 28.59 19.13
C GLY A 382 -9.23 30.02 19.13
N ILE A 383 -10.14 30.99 18.96
CA ILE A 383 -9.77 32.41 18.86
C ILE A 383 -9.37 33.05 20.19
N GLN A 384 -9.54 32.35 21.31
CA GLN A 384 -9.18 32.85 22.65
C GLN A 384 -7.67 32.93 22.85
N SER A 385 -6.95 32.02 22.17
CA SER A 385 -5.50 31.84 22.28
C SER A 385 -4.82 32.06 20.93
N ILE A 386 -5.28 33.10 20.22
CA ILE A 386 -4.75 33.50 18.90
C ILE A 386 -3.77 34.66 19.04
N THR A 387 -2.65 34.61 18.33
CA THR A 387 -1.66 35.69 18.27
C THR A 387 -1.13 35.86 16.85
N ILE A 388 -0.41 36.97 16.64
CA ILE A 388 0.48 37.09 15.49
C ILE A 388 1.75 36.31 15.80
N ASP A 389 2.26 35.54 14.84
CA ASP A 389 3.53 34.84 15.00
C ASP A 389 4.70 35.81 15.18
N ASP A 390 5.54 35.53 16.17
CA ASP A 390 6.71 36.32 16.56
C ASP A 390 8.04 35.62 16.25
N GLY A 391 8.02 34.61 15.37
CA GLY A 391 9.21 33.86 14.93
C GLY A 391 9.16 32.36 15.25
N CYS A 392 8.11 31.87 15.93
CA CYS A 392 7.93 30.44 16.18
C CYS A 392 7.57 29.66 14.90
N GLY A 393 7.03 30.33 13.89
CA GLY A 393 6.72 29.75 12.58
C GLY A 393 7.87 29.83 11.56
N GLU A 394 9.14 30.04 11.98
CA GLU A 394 10.30 30.22 11.07
C GLU A 394 10.35 29.19 9.93
N ILE A 395 10.04 27.92 10.23
CA ILE A 395 10.04 26.87 9.21
C ILE A 395 8.96 27.07 8.13
N GLY A 396 7.81 27.65 8.49
CA GLY A 396 6.75 27.98 7.55
C GLY A 396 7.18 29.11 6.61
N TYR A 397 7.87 30.12 7.13
CA TYR A 397 8.45 31.18 6.30
C TYR A 397 9.48 30.63 5.31
N ILE A 398 10.34 29.70 5.75
CA ILE A 398 11.31 29.02 4.87
C ILE A 398 10.60 28.17 3.81
N HIS A 399 9.61 27.37 4.23
CA HIS A 399 8.89 26.46 3.33
C HIS A 399 8.15 27.20 2.22
N TYR A 400 7.55 28.35 2.53
CA TYR A 400 6.79 29.15 1.58
C TYR A 400 7.59 30.33 1.00
N GLU A 401 8.91 30.43 1.22
CA GLU A 401 9.74 31.57 0.82
C GLU A 401 9.64 31.84 -0.70
N ASP A 402 9.80 30.81 -1.52
CA ASP A 402 9.73 30.91 -2.99
C ASP A 402 8.36 31.43 -3.48
N VAL A 403 7.30 31.12 -2.74
CA VAL A 403 5.92 31.45 -3.12
C VAL A 403 5.54 32.84 -2.59
N MET A 404 5.95 33.15 -1.37
CA MET A 404 5.64 34.38 -0.65
C MET A 404 6.70 35.47 -0.87
N GLU A 405 7.60 35.28 -1.83
CA GLU A 405 8.73 36.17 -2.09
C GLU A 405 8.27 37.63 -2.25
N ASN A 406 8.90 38.54 -1.51
CA ASN A 406 8.58 39.97 -1.53
C ASN A 406 7.13 40.32 -1.14
N ILE A 407 6.50 39.48 -0.32
CA ILE A 407 5.25 39.78 0.38
C ILE A 407 5.56 39.91 1.85
N GLU A 408 5.32 41.10 2.40
CA GLU A 408 5.36 41.31 3.84
C GLU A 408 4.02 40.83 4.42
N TYR A 409 4.07 39.76 5.21
CA TYR A 409 2.92 39.19 5.89
C TYR A 409 3.32 38.72 7.28
N GLN A 410 2.34 38.64 8.16
CA GLN A 410 2.49 37.99 9.45
C GLN A 410 1.52 36.83 9.52
N MET A 411 2.02 35.70 10.03
CA MET A 411 1.21 34.50 10.19
C MET A 411 0.37 34.61 11.44
N ILE A 412 -0.82 34.04 11.40
CA ILE A 412 -1.68 33.89 12.57
C ILE A 412 -1.24 32.60 13.26
N ARG A 413 -0.92 32.67 14.54
CA ARG A 413 -0.60 31.53 15.39
C ARG A 413 -1.81 31.19 16.27
N LEU A 414 -2.13 29.90 16.33
CA LEU A 414 -3.15 29.31 17.18
C LEU A 414 -2.46 28.36 18.16
N MET A 415 -2.69 28.56 19.45
CA MET A 415 -2.20 27.62 20.46
C MET A 415 -2.96 26.29 20.38
N PRO A 416 -2.32 25.17 20.75
CA PRO A 416 -3.00 23.90 20.85
C PRO A 416 -4.02 23.89 22.00
N GLY A 417 -5.08 23.11 21.87
CA GLY A 417 -6.12 22.94 22.90
C GLY A 417 -5.64 22.17 24.13
N ALA A 418 -4.57 21.38 24.01
CA ALA A 418 -3.91 20.67 25.08
C ALA A 418 -2.39 20.61 24.89
N GLU A 419 -1.66 20.26 25.96
CA GLU A 419 -0.22 20.01 25.89
C GLU A 419 0.08 18.86 24.91
N CYS A 420 0.93 19.11 23.93
CA CYS A 420 1.14 18.22 22.79
C CYS A 420 2.56 18.32 22.22
N ASP A 421 3.57 18.11 23.06
CA ASP A 421 4.97 18.05 22.61
C ASP A 421 5.44 19.29 21.82
N GLY A 422 4.91 20.46 22.18
CA GLY A 422 5.28 21.74 21.59
C GLY A 422 4.75 21.98 20.17
N PHE A 423 3.69 21.29 19.74
CA PHE A 423 3.01 21.66 18.49
C PHE A 423 2.30 23.01 18.60
N ASP A 424 2.51 23.85 17.59
CA ASP A 424 1.76 25.07 17.34
C ASP A 424 1.10 25.01 15.97
N HIS A 425 -0.03 25.72 15.82
CA HIS A 425 -0.79 25.78 14.57
C HIS A 425 -0.69 27.16 13.95
N PHE A 426 -0.61 27.22 12.63
CA PHE A 426 -0.32 28.46 11.90
C PHE A 426 -1.20 28.60 10.66
N ILE A 427 -1.54 29.85 10.34
CA ILE A 427 -2.34 30.25 9.19
C ILE A 427 -1.62 31.37 8.45
N ILE A 428 -1.41 31.20 7.13
CA ILE A 428 -1.15 32.33 6.24
C ILE A 428 -2.49 33.01 5.96
N PRO A 429 -2.67 34.30 6.29
CA PRO A 429 -3.94 34.97 6.06
C PRO A 429 -4.36 34.89 4.58
N PRO A 430 -5.65 34.62 4.28
CA PRO A 430 -6.10 34.34 2.90
C PRO A 430 -5.76 35.44 1.90
N ARG A 431 -5.77 36.70 2.34
CA ARG A 431 -5.40 37.85 1.51
C ARG A 431 -3.96 37.75 0.99
N HIS A 432 -3.00 37.41 1.86
CA HIS A 432 -1.60 37.34 1.51
C HIS A 432 -1.31 36.12 0.64
N TRP A 433 -1.94 34.97 0.94
CA TRP A 433 -1.84 33.78 0.10
C TRP A 433 -2.37 34.03 -1.31
N LYS A 434 -3.54 34.67 -1.42
CA LYS A 434 -4.14 35.02 -2.71
C LYS A 434 -3.24 35.95 -3.52
N GLU A 435 -2.63 36.93 -2.87
CA GLU A 435 -1.68 37.83 -3.50
C GLU A 435 -0.44 37.09 -4.04
N ALA A 436 0.13 36.20 -3.24
CA ALA A 436 1.30 35.37 -3.60
C ALA A 436 1.04 34.51 -4.84
N MET A 437 -0.06 33.77 -4.82
CA MET A 437 -0.44 32.89 -5.93
C MET A 437 -0.70 33.65 -7.22
N VAL A 438 -1.40 34.80 -7.15
CA VAL A 438 -1.65 35.64 -8.33
C VAL A 438 -0.34 36.16 -8.93
N ARG A 439 0.61 36.58 -8.09
CA ARG A 439 1.96 37.00 -8.56
C ARG A 439 2.73 35.84 -9.19
N ALA A 440 2.61 34.64 -8.63
CA ALA A 440 3.20 33.42 -9.18
C ALA A 440 2.49 32.90 -10.44
N GLY A 441 1.46 33.60 -10.95
CA GLY A 441 0.70 33.19 -12.13
C GLY A 441 -0.17 31.95 -11.90
N LYS A 442 -0.50 31.63 -10.64
CA LYS A 442 -1.35 30.51 -10.23
C LYS A 442 -2.77 31.00 -9.94
N GLU A 443 -3.76 30.20 -10.29
CA GLU A 443 -5.15 30.44 -9.86
C GLU A 443 -5.35 29.93 -8.44
N VAL A 444 -6.00 30.75 -7.58
CA VAL A 444 -6.43 30.34 -6.23
C VAL A 444 -7.91 30.07 -6.26
N LYS A 445 -8.32 28.89 -5.81
CA LYS A 445 -9.73 28.61 -5.54
C LYS A 445 -10.20 29.50 -4.40
N ASP A 446 -11.34 30.16 -4.55
CA ASP A 446 -11.89 31.02 -3.50
C ASP A 446 -11.99 30.27 -2.16
N GLY A 447 -11.51 30.92 -1.09
CA GLY A 447 -11.49 30.36 0.26
C GLY A 447 -10.26 29.52 0.63
N LYS A 448 -9.35 29.20 -0.31
CA LYS A 448 -8.11 28.47 0.00
C LYS A 448 -6.99 29.40 0.52
N TYR A 449 -6.28 28.91 1.53
CA TYR A 449 -5.11 29.53 2.16
C TYR A 449 -4.12 28.42 2.55
N GLN A 450 -3.11 28.69 3.40
CA GLN A 450 -2.29 27.60 3.96
C GLN A 450 -2.41 27.56 5.46
N TYR A 451 -2.65 26.34 5.94
CA TYR A 451 -2.67 25.95 7.34
C TYR A 451 -1.59 24.90 7.55
N TRP A 452 -0.84 24.97 8.64
CA TRP A 452 0.07 23.89 9.04
C TRP A 452 0.20 23.86 10.55
N HIS A 453 0.71 22.75 11.06
CA HIS A 453 1.19 22.67 12.43
C HIS A 453 2.63 22.17 12.44
N TRP A 454 3.38 22.57 13.45
CA TRP A 454 4.79 22.24 13.55
C TRP A 454 5.28 22.26 14.99
N THR A 455 6.33 21.48 15.25
CA THR A 455 7.09 21.47 16.50
C THR A 455 8.59 21.41 16.21
N SER A 456 9.40 22.03 17.06
CA SER A 456 10.84 22.21 16.86
C SER A 456 11.65 20.93 16.68
N TRP A 457 11.22 19.83 17.28
CA TRP A 457 11.93 18.55 17.16
C TRP A 457 11.57 17.76 15.89
N SER A 458 10.47 18.12 15.20
CA SER A 458 10.04 17.45 13.96
C SER A 458 10.95 17.75 12.75
N GLY A 459 11.91 18.66 12.91
CA GLY A 459 12.89 19.02 11.89
C GLY A 459 12.29 19.94 10.83
N SER A 460 12.74 19.79 9.58
CA SER A 460 12.39 20.70 8.48
C SER A 460 11.11 20.34 7.71
N GLY A 461 10.44 19.24 8.08
CA GLY A 461 9.15 18.87 7.49
C GLY A 461 8.02 19.66 8.13
N ILE A 462 7.05 20.12 7.33
CA ILE A 462 5.78 20.65 7.84
C ILE A 462 4.62 19.80 7.31
N SER A 463 3.64 19.51 8.17
CA SER A 463 2.35 18.98 7.75
C SER A 463 1.45 20.15 7.43
N HIS A 464 0.97 20.27 6.18
CA HIS A 464 0.20 21.43 5.74
C HIS A 464 -1.07 21.06 4.98
N TRP A 465 -2.02 21.98 4.97
CA TRP A 465 -3.36 21.86 4.40
C TRP A 465 -3.78 23.18 3.76
N ASP A 466 -4.73 23.10 2.82
CA ASP A 466 -5.23 24.26 2.09
C ASP A 466 -6.30 25.07 2.86
N SER A 467 -6.71 24.60 4.04
CA SER A 467 -7.59 25.32 4.96
C SER A 467 -7.66 24.62 6.34
N VAL A 468 -8.24 25.26 7.34
CA VAL A 468 -8.52 24.63 8.65
C VAL A 468 -9.51 23.49 8.50
N ARG A 469 -10.50 23.65 7.59
CA ARG A 469 -11.43 22.57 7.27
C ARG A 469 -10.71 21.33 6.74
N ASP A 470 -9.73 21.50 5.85
CA ASP A 470 -8.97 20.37 5.29
C ASP A 470 -8.18 19.65 6.39
N PHE A 471 -7.61 20.38 7.35
CA PHE A 471 -7.01 19.79 8.56
C PHE A 471 -8.02 19.01 9.39
N VAL A 472 -9.15 19.61 9.77
CA VAL A 472 -10.19 18.95 10.56
C VAL A 472 -10.73 17.70 9.86
N CYS A 473 -10.91 17.75 8.53
CA CYS A 473 -11.30 16.57 7.77
C CYS A 473 -10.24 15.46 7.86
N SER A 474 -8.95 15.78 7.77
CA SER A 474 -7.88 14.78 7.92
C SER A 474 -7.89 14.12 9.31
N CYS A 475 -8.13 14.89 10.37
CA CYS A 475 -8.32 14.37 11.72
C CYS A 475 -9.53 13.42 11.84
N VAL A 476 -10.65 13.74 11.18
CA VAL A 476 -11.83 12.85 11.13
C VAL A 476 -11.51 11.56 10.37
N GLU A 477 -10.83 11.66 9.23
CA GLU A 477 -10.42 10.49 8.44
C GLU A 477 -9.49 9.57 9.25
N GLU A 478 -8.53 10.13 9.98
CA GLU A 478 -7.60 9.40 10.85
C GLU A 478 -8.34 8.57 11.91
N VAL A 479 -9.19 9.20 12.73
CA VAL A 479 -9.89 8.47 13.81
C VAL A 479 -10.93 7.48 13.29
N GLU A 480 -11.59 7.78 12.17
CA GLU A 480 -12.50 6.82 11.54
C GLU A 480 -11.75 5.62 10.95
N GLU A 481 -10.56 5.83 10.36
CA GLU A 481 -9.71 4.74 9.89
C GLU A 481 -9.23 3.88 11.07
N MET A 482 -8.75 4.48 12.16
CA MET A 482 -8.32 3.73 13.35
C MET A 482 -9.45 2.84 13.91
N ILE A 483 -10.67 3.37 13.97
CA ILE A 483 -11.85 2.60 14.43
C ILE A 483 -12.19 1.47 13.45
N GLU A 484 -12.13 1.74 12.14
CA GLU A 484 -12.40 0.74 11.09
C GLU A 484 -11.35 -0.39 11.07
N THR A 485 -10.08 -0.08 11.33
CA THR A 485 -8.98 -1.06 11.34
C THR A 485 -8.80 -1.76 12.68
N GLY A 486 -9.41 -1.23 13.75
CA GLY A 486 -9.18 -1.70 15.11
C GLY A 486 -7.76 -1.41 15.60
N GLU A 487 -7.16 -0.34 15.08
CA GLU A 487 -5.86 0.15 15.54
C GLU A 487 -5.98 0.59 17.00
N GLU A 488 -5.05 0.12 17.83
CA GLU A 488 -5.01 0.48 19.23
C GLU A 488 -4.13 1.72 19.42
N GLU A 489 -4.60 2.64 20.25
CA GLU A 489 -3.87 3.81 20.70
C GLU A 489 -2.50 3.41 21.31
N ASP A 490 -1.43 3.91 20.68
CA ASP A 490 -0.04 3.82 21.17
C ASP A 490 0.22 4.88 22.24
N TRP A 491 -0.47 4.71 23.37
CA TRP A 491 -0.35 5.59 24.54
C TRP A 491 0.01 4.78 25.78
N GLU A 492 1.07 5.21 26.45
CA GLU A 492 1.47 4.75 27.77
C GLU A 492 1.27 5.88 28.80
N PRO A 493 0.76 5.57 30.01
CA PRO A 493 0.66 6.57 31.06
C PRO A 493 2.04 7.09 31.42
N ARG A 494 2.20 8.42 31.47
CA ARG A 494 3.42 9.02 32.02
C ARG A 494 3.50 8.66 33.50
N THR A 495 4.43 7.77 33.85
CA THR A 495 4.71 7.42 35.25
C THR A 495 5.51 8.48 36.01
N ASP A 496 5.86 9.58 35.34
CA ASP A 496 6.86 10.52 35.84
C ASP A 496 6.24 11.93 35.96
N LEU A 497 5.47 12.12 37.05
CA LEU A 497 5.24 13.43 37.68
C LEU A 497 5.30 13.30 39.20
#